data_AF-A0A6I3LPN3-F1
#
_entry.id   AF-A0A6I3LPN3-F1
#
_cell.length_a   1.000
_cell.length_b   1.000
_cell.length_c   1.000
_cell.angle_alpha   90.00
_cell.angle_beta   90.00
_cell.angle_gamma   90.00
#
_symmetry.space_group_name_H-M   'P 1'
#
loop_
_entity.id
_entity.type
_entity.pdbx_description
1 polymer ?
#
loop_
_entity_poly.entity_id
_entity_poly.type
_entity_poly.pdbx_seq_one_letter_code
_entity_poly.pdbx_strand_id
1 'polypeptide(L)'
;MKPRLLILSDLFGGENPDGIKFYTDKLESSFDIQYYDVLKLANINASGLGETEIHSQFLNGGIERAIENLLQLEKEKVTVLGFSIGGTVAWKASLKALKTDYLFAVSSTRLRYENELPDCNIKLYFGENDLNKPNLEWFFNLNVSNKIFDNQKHQLYLENNNAYLICDDILKAFIK
;
A
#
# COMPACT_ATOMS: atom_id res chain seq x y z
N MET A 1 9.63 -22.69 2.24
CA MET A 1 8.90 -21.75 3.12
C MET A 1 8.47 -20.58 2.25
N LYS A 2 7.21 -20.14 2.33
CA LYS A 2 6.71 -19.02 1.51
C LYS A 2 7.23 -17.69 2.09
N PRO A 3 7.65 -16.71 1.28
CA PRO A 3 7.92 -15.35 1.76
C PRO A 3 6.67 -14.73 2.40
N ARG A 4 6.86 -13.92 3.44
CA ARG A 4 5.76 -13.20 4.10
C ARG A 4 5.35 -11.97 3.30
N LEU A 5 4.05 -11.81 3.08
CA LEU A 5 3.45 -10.66 2.42
C LEU A 5 2.44 -9.99 3.36
N LEU A 6 2.66 -8.72 3.65
CA LEU A 6 1.70 -7.89 4.35
C LEU A 6 0.81 -7.18 3.33
N ILE A 7 -0.50 -7.26 3.50
CA ILE A 7 -1.46 -6.49 2.71
C ILE A 7 -2.08 -5.42 3.60
N LEU A 8 -1.82 -4.14 3.31
CA LEU A 8 -2.36 -3.00 4.04
C LEU A 8 -3.49 -2.35 3.25
N SER A 9 -4.67 -2.28 3.87
CA SER A 9 -5.88 -1.75 3.24
C SER A 9 -5.82 -0.24 2.96
N ASP A 10 -6.80 0.24 2.19
CA ASP A 10 -7.15 1.65 2.13
C ASP A 10 -8.03 2.07 3.33
N LEU A 11 -8.66 3.25 3.22
CA LEU A 11 -9.52 3.83 4.25
C LEU A 11 -10.78 3.00 4.57
N PHE A 12 -11.20 2.09 3.69
CA PHE A 12 -12.40 1.26 3.85
C PHE A 12 -12.06 -0.12 4.45
N GLY A 13 -10.93 -0.19 5.16
CA GLY A 13 -10.51 -1.39 5.87
C GLY A 13 -11.62 -2.00 6.72
N GLY A 14 -11.66 -3.33 6.77
CA GLY A 14 -12.58 -4.10 7.61
C GLY A 14 -13.95 -4.37 6.98
N GLU A 15 -14.50 -3.45 6.19
CA GLU A 15 -15.86 -3.57 5.62
C GLU A 15 -15.91 -3.93 4.12
N ASN A 16 -14.80 -3.77 3.38
CA ASN A 16 -14.79 -4.08 1.95
C ASN A 16 -13.72 -5.13 1.55
N PRO A 17 -13.93 -6.41 1.91
CA PRO A 17 -12.97 -7.47 1.63
C PRO A 17 -12.86 -7.79 0.14
N ASP A 18 -13.82 -7.45 -0.72
CA ASP A 18 -13.89 -7.98 -2.09
C ASP A 18 -12.70 -7.57 -2.97
N GLY A 19 -12.30 -6.28 -2.90
CA GLY A 19 -11.14 -5.79 -3.62
C GLY A 19 -9.85 -6.48 -3.17
N ILE A 20 -9.66 -6.64 -1.86
CA ILE A 20 -8.49 -7.28 -1.26
C ILE A 20 -8.50 -8.80 -1.46
N LYS A 21 -9.68 -9.43 -1.43
CA LYS A 21 -9.84 -10.88 -1.57
C LYS A 21 -9.27 -11.36 -2.88
N PHE A 22 -9.46 -10.62 -3.97
CA PHE A 22 -8.84 -10.94 -5.25
C PHE A 22 -7.31 -11.06 -5.14
N TYR A 23 -6.65 -10.10 -4.49
CA TYR A 23 -5.20 -10.12 -4.29
C TYR A 23 -4.78 -11.29 -3.41
N THR A 24 -5.49 -11.52 -2.30
CA THR A 24 -5.21 -12.65 -1.40
C THR A 24 -5.31 -13.99 -2.14
N ASP A 25 -6.41 -14.25 -2.85
CA ASP A 25 -6.65 -15.48 -3.60
C ASP A 25 -5.57 -15.72 -4.68
N LYS A 26 -5.04 -14.66 -5.30
CA LYS A 26 -3.98 -14.80 -6.33
C LYS A 26 -2.60 -15.00 -5.75
N LEU A 27 -2.30 -14.39 -4.61
CA LEU A 27 -0.95 -14.37 -4.04
C LEU A 27 -0.75 -15.48 -3.00
N GLU A 28 -1.81 -16.06 -2.41
CA GLU A 28 -1.71 -17.04 -1.32
C GLU A 28 -0.95 -18.31 -1.70
N SER A 29 -0.91 -18.67 -2.98
CA SER A 29 -0.14 -19.83 -3.45
C SER A 29 1.38 -19.63 -3.29
N SER A 30 1.84 -18.38 -3.34
CA SER A 30 3.26 -18.02 -3.35
C SER A 30 3.72 -17.33 -2.06
N PHE A 31 2.80 -16.73 -1.30
CA PHE A 31 3.11 -15.97 -0.09
C PHE A 31 2.41 -16.54 1.16
N ASP A 32 3.02 -16.28 2.32
CA ASP A 32 2.34 -16.33 3.62
C ASP A 32 1.76 -14.95 3.91
N ILE A 33 0.44 -14.80 3.78
CA ILE A 33 -0.23 -13.50 3.73
C ILE A 33 -0.76 -13.10 5.10
N GLN A 34 -0.40 -11.89 5.54
CA GLN A 34 -1.00 -11.21 6.69
C GLN A 34 -1.70 -9.93 6.22
N TYR A 35 -3.01 -9.85 6.46
CA TYR A 35 -3.78 -8.65 6.17
C TYR A 35 -3.80 -7.70 7.37
N TYR A 36 -3.69 -6.40 7.10
CA TYR A 36 -3.84 -5.33 8.07
C TYR A 36 -4.86 -4.30 7.61
N ASP A 37 -5.88 -4.13 8.44
CA ASP A 37 -6.80 -3.00 8.39
C ASP A 37 -6.12 -1.77 8.98
N VAL A 38 -5.89 -0.76 8.14
CA VAL A 38 -5.18 0.46 8.55
C VAL A 38 -5.96 1.31 9.54
N LEU A 39 -7.29 1.19 9.62
CA LEU A 39 -8.07 1.87 10.66
C LEU A 39 -7.75 1.28 12.03
N LYS A 40 -7.65 -0.05 12.11
CA LYS A 40 -7.26 -0.75 13.34
C LYS A 40 -5.83 -0.44 13.72
N LEU A 41 -4.90 -0.45 12.76
CA LEU A 41 -3.53 -0.01 13.01
C LEU A 41 -3.49 1.44 13.52
N ALA A 42 -4.31 2.33 12.98
CA ALA A 42 -4.34 3.74 13.37
C ALA A 42 -5.11 4.02 14.67
N ASN A 43 -5.76 3.01 15.26
CA ASN A 43 -6.74 3.16 16.34
C ASN A 43 -7.85 4.18 16.01
N ILE A 44 -8.36 4.15 14.78
CA ILE A 44 -9.46 5.01 14.30
C ILE A 44 -10.77 4.22 14.33
N ASN A 45 -11.77 4.77 15.02
CA ASN A 45 -13.15 4.29 14.90
C ASN A 45 -13.85 5.06 13.78
N ALA A 46 -14.14 4.38 12.68
CA ALA A 46 -14.80 4.95 11.50
C ALA A 46 -16.34 4.93 11.58
N SER A 47 -16.94 4.38 12.66
CA SER A 47 -18.39 4.23 12.77
C SER A 47 -19.12 5.58 12.66
N GLY A 48 -19.98 5.71 11.65
CA GLY A 48 -20.76 6.91 11.38
C GLY A 48 -19.97 8.08 10.79
N LEU A 49 -18.72 7.86 10.36
CA LEU A 49 -17.87 8.89 9.76
C LEU A 49 -17.88 8.77 8.23
N GLY A 50 -17.78 9.93 7.56
CA GLY A 50 -17.53 9.99 6.13
C GLY A 50 -16.03 9.88 5.82
N GLU A 51 -15.73 9.72 4.54
CA GLU A 51 -14.35 9.60 4.03
C GLU A 51 -13.48 10.81 4.43
N THR A 52 -14.05 12.02 4.43
CA THR A 52 -13.32 13.25 4.78
C THR A 52 -12.94 13.27 6.27
N GLU A 53 -13.84 12.86 7.15
CA GLU A 53 -13.57 12.77 8.58
C GLU A 53 -12.52 11.69 8.89
N ILE A 54 -12.62 10.52 8.25
CA ILE A 54 -11.62 9.45 8.39
C ILE A 54 -10.25 9.94 7.91
N HIS A 55 -10.19 10.58 6.75
CA HIS A 55 -8.96 11.19 6.24
C HIS A 55 -8.36 12.17 7.25
N SER A 56 -9.17 13.06 7.81
CA SER A 56 -8.72 14.02 8.83
C SER A 56 -8.09 13.32 10.03
N GLN A 57 -8.67 12.22 10.51
CA GLN A 57 -8.09 11.44 11.61
C GLN A 57 -6.73 10.82 11.27
N PHE A 58 -6.54 10.36 10.02
CA PHE A 58 -5.22 9.90 9.56
C PHE A 58 -4.18 11.02 9.58
N LEU A 59 -4.56 12.23 9.13
CA LEU A 59 -3.66 13.39 9.16
C LEU A 59 -3.37 13.88 10.58
N ASN A 60 -4.31 13.68 11.51
CA ASN A 60 -4.18 14.05 12.92
C ASN A 60 -3.55 12.90 13.75
N GLY A 61 -2.41 12.41 13.29
CA GLY A 61 -1.60 11.40 14.00
C GLY A 61 -1.98 9.95 13.74
N GLY A 62 -3.02 9.67 12.94
CA GLY A 62 -3.43 8.30 12.63
C GLY A 62 -2.41 7.52 11.80
N ILE A 63 -1.72 8.20 10.88
CA ILE A 63 -0.61 7.61 10.11
C ILE A 63 0.51 7.17 11.06
N GLU A 64 0.91 8.03 11.99
CA GLU A 64 1.97 7.76 12.95
C GLU A 64 1.63 6.57 13.85
N ARG A 65 0.41 6.53 14.40
CA ARG A 65 -0.08 5.39 15.19
C ARG A 65 -0.08 4.09 14.38
N ALA A 66 -0.51 4.14 13.12
CA ALA A 66 -0.52 2.97 12.26
C ALA A 66 0.89 2.42 12.00
N ILE A 67 1.85 3.30 11.78
CA ILE A 67 3.27 2.93 11.62
C ILE A 67 3.80 2.29 12.90
N GLU A 68 3.59 2.92 14.06
CA GLU A 68 4.09 2.40 15.33
C GLU A 68 3.53 1.02 15.66
N ASN A 69 2.23 0.82 15.48
CA ASN A 69 1.58 -0.46 15.71
C ASN A 69 2.06 -1.53 14.71
N LEU A 70 2.22 -1.18 13.43
CA LEU A 70 2.78 -2.10 12.44
C LEU A 70 4.20 -2.54 12.82
N LEU A 71 5.06 -1.61 13.23
CA LEU A 71 6.43 -1.91 13.68
C LEU A 71 6.46 -2.74 14.96
N GLN A 72 5.44 -2.65 15.83
CA GLN A 72 5.34 -3.51 17.01
C GLN A 72 4.97 -4.94 16.64
N LEU A 73 4.09 -5.12 15.66
CA LEU A 73 3.61 -6.43 15.21
C LEU A 73 4.64 -7.16 14.35
N GLU A 74 5.39 -6.43 13.52
CA GLU A 74 6.23 -7.01 12.47
C GLU A 74 7.72 -6.78 12.75
N LYS A 75 8.42 -7.87 13.11
CA LYS A 75 9.85 -7.86 13.50
C LYS A 75 10.78 -8.51 12.48
N GLU A 76 10.19 -9.36 11.63
CA GLU A 76 10.89 -10.12 10.62
C GLU A 76 10.87 -9.41 9.27
N LYS A 77 11.67 -9.93 8.35
CA LYS A 77 11.71 -9.41 6.98
C LYS A 77 10.40 -9.73 6.25
N VAL A 78 9.82 -8.74 5.58
CA VAL A 78 8.52 -8.84 4.93
C VAL A 78 8.50 -8.18 3.55
N THR A 79 7.62 -8.67 2.67
CA THR A 79 7.14 -7.92 1.50
C THR A 79 5.87 -7.20 1.87
N VAL A 80 5.62 -6.01 1.32
CA VAL A 80 4.41 -5.22 1.61
C VAL A 80 3.70 -4.83 0.32
N LEU A 81 2.38 -5.04 0.30
CA LEU A 81 1.44 -4.51 -0.68
C LEU A 81 0.49 -3.55 0.04
N GLY A 82 0.57 -2.26 -0.26
CA GLY A 82 -0.25 -1.24 0.37
C GLY A 82 -1.14 -0.49 -0.62
N PHE A 83 -2.40 -0.31 -0.27
CA PHE A 83 -3.39 0.41 -1.08
C PHE A 83 -3.69 1.78 -0.49
N SER A 84 -3.72 2.82 -1.33
CA SER A 84 -4.03 4.18 -0.90
C SER A 84 -3.22 4.58 0.35
N ILE A 85 -3.86 4.97 1.45
CA ILE A 85 -3.17 5.33 2.69
C ILE A 85 -2.32 4.18 3.28
N GLY A 86 -2.69 2.92 3.05
CA GLY A 86 -1.92 1.76 3.48
C GLY A 86 -0.54 1.68 2.83
N GLY A 87 -0.42 2.12 1.57
CA GLY A 87 0.89 2.26 0.94
C GLY A 87 1.72 3.40 1.51
N THR A 88 1.09 4.49 1.95
CA THR A 88 1.77 5.58 2.69
C THR A 88 2.29 5.10 4.04
N VAL A 89 1.48 4.35 4.78
CA VAL A 89 1.86 3.74 6.06
C VAL A 89 3.03 2.78 5.85
N ALA A 90 2.95 1.91 4.84
CA ALA A 90 4.03 1.00 4.48
C ALA A 90 5.33 1.75 4.16
N TRP A 91 5.28 2.75 3.27
CA TRP A 91 6.43 3.58 2.90
C TRP A 91 7.12 4.19 4.11
N LYS A 92 6.35 4.85 4.98
CA LYS A 92 6.89 5.51 6.17
C LYS A 92 7.37 4.51 7.22
N ALA A 93 6.74 3.34 7.34
CA ALA A 93 7.22 2.29 8.23
C ALA A 93 8.56 1.72 7.75
N SER A 94 8.72 1.53 6.43
CA SER A 94 9.97 1.09 5.80
C SER A 94 11.09 2.13 5.93
N LEU A 95 10.79 3.43 5.83
CA LEU A 95 11.76 4.50 6.14
C LEU A 95 12.24 4.47 7.60
N LYS A 96 11.39 4.01 8.53
CA LYS A 96 11.74 3.98 9.97
C LYS A 96 12.53 2.73 10.35
N ALA A 97 11.90 1.57 10.33
CA ALA A 97 12.50 0.34 10.87
C ALA A 97 11.86 -0.96 10.36
N LEU A 98 10.82 -0.90 9.51
CA LEU A 98 10.19 -2.10 8.97
C LEU A 98 11.16 -2.76 8.00
N LYS A 99 11.62 -3.97 8.31
CA LYS A 99 12.54 -4.76 7.48
C LYS A 99 11.84 -5.19 6.18
N THR A 100 11.84 -4.30 5.20
CA THR A 100 11.06 -4.46 3.97
C THR A 100 11.96 -4.97 2.87
N ASP A 101 11.57 -6.06 2.20
CA ASP A 101 12.28 -6.61 1.05
C ASP A 101 11.81 -5.97 -0.26
N TYR A 102 10.48 -5.94 -0.42
CA TYR A 102 9.77 -5.33 -1.52
C TYR A 102 8.59 -4.52 -0.97
N LEU A 103 8.41 -3.31 -1.50
CA LEU A 103 7.28 -2.44 -1.27
C LEU A 103 6.53 -2.21 -2.59
N PHE A 104 5.32 -2.74 -2.67
CA PHE A 104 4.38 -2.47 -3.74
C PHE A 104 3.32 -1.51 -3.21
N ALA A 105 3.27 -0.30 -3.77
CA ALA A 105 2.30 0.72 -3.36
C ALA A 105 1.37 1.05 -4.53
N VAL A 106 0.07 0.87 -4.32
CA VAL A 106 -0.96 1.04 -5.34
C VAL A 106 -1.84 2.22 -4.98
N SER A 107 -1.91 3.20 -5.89
CA SER A 107 -2.61 4.46 -5.74
C SER A 107 -2.32 5.15 -4.41
N SER A 108 -1.10 5.03 -3.89
CA SER A 108 -0.82 5.45 -2.52
C SER A 108 -0.86 6.96 -2.36
N THR A 109 -1.75 7.44 -1.48
CA THR A 109 -1.91 8.88 -1.28
C THR A 109 -0.69 9.46 -0.58
N ARG A 110 -0.50 10.78 -0.69
CA ARG A 110 0.54 11.53 0.03
C ARG A 110 2.00 11.17 -0.30
N LEU A 111 2.30 10.11 -1.07
CA LEU A 111 3.66 9.81 -1.50
C LEU A 111 4.30 11.00 -2.23
N ARG A 112 3.50 11.78 -2.97
CA ARG A 112 3.92 13.03 -3.63
C ARG A 112 4.52 14.09 -2.70
N TYR A 113 4.39 13.94 -1.39
CA TYR A 113 4.98 14.83 -0.38
C TYR A 113 6.24 14.25 0.26
N GLU A 114 6.58 12.99 -0.01
CA GLU A 114 7.80 12.37 0.50
C GLU A 114 8.99 12.76 -0.38
N ASN A 115 10.16 12.90 0.24
CA ASN A 115 11.43 13.23 -0.40
C ASN A 115 12.54 12.21 -0.08
N GLU A 116 12.23 11.18 0.68
CA GLU A 116 13.13 10.12 1.10
C GLU A 116 12.61 8.76 0.63
N LEU A 117 13.54 7.86 0.31
CA LEU A 117 13.26 6.51 -0.15
C LEU A 117 13.56 5.48 0.93
N PRO A 118 12.64 4.53 1.18
CA PRO A 118 12.97 3.33 1.93
C PRO A 118 14.12 2.55 1.26
N ASP A 119 15.00 1.98 2.07
CA ASP A 119 16.06 1.08 1.61
C ASP A 119 15.49 -0.32 1.31
N CYS A 120 14.67 -0.41 0.26
CA CYS A 120 14.08 -1.66 -0.23
C CYS A 120 13.78 -1.58 -1.73
N ASN A 121 13.38 -2.70 -2.32
CA ASN A 121 12.89 -2.70 -3.69
C ASN A 121 11.49 -2.09 -3.73
N ILE A 122 11.26 -1.09 -4.59
CA ILE A 122 9.99 -0.36 -4.65
C ILE A 122 9.40 -0.45 -6.05
N LYS A 123 8.10 -0.72 -6.14
CA LYS A 123 7.32 -0.53 -7.37
C LYS A 123 5.98 0.13 -7.08
N LEU A 124 5.72 1.21 -7.78
CA LEU A 124 4.53 2.03 -7.61
C LEU A 124 3.54 1.83 -8.75
N TYR A 125 2.25 1.86 -8.45
CA TYR A 125 1.18 1.72 -9.42
C TYR A 125 0.20 2.88 -9.26
N PHE A 126 -0.09 3.60 -10.33
CA PHE A 126 -1.05 4.69 -10.29
C PHE A 126 -1.91 4.75 -11.54
N GLY A 127 -3.10 5.32 -11.42
CA GLY A 127 -3.92 5.67 -12.56
C GLY A 127 -3.40 6.95 -13.19
N GLU A 128 -3.44 7.05 -14.50
CA GLU A 128 -3.08 8.27 -15.22
C GLU A 128 -3.84 9.49 -14.70
N ASN A 129 -5.13 9.32 -14.41
CA ASN A 129 -6.06 10.34 -13.93
C ASN A 129 -6.22 10.34 -12.39
N ASP A 130 -5.33 9.69 -11.65
CA ASP A 130 -5.33 9.76 -10.19
C ASP A 130 -4.79 11.12 -9.72
N LEU A 131 -5.67 11.92 -9.11
CA LEU A 131 -5.35 13.25 -8.57
C LEU A 131 -4.30 13.21 -7.43
N ASN A 132 -4.10 12.04 -6.81
CA ASN A 132 -3.13 11.86 -5.74
C ASN A 132 -1.74 11.41 -6.22
N LYS A 133 -1.61 11.04 -7.51
CA LYS A 133 -0.36 10.57 -8.11
C LYS A 133 0.74 11.63 -8.03
N PRO A 134 2.00 11.26 -7.75
CA PRO A 134 3.13 12.17 -7.88
C PRO A 134 3.28 12.73 -9.31
N ASN A 135 3.89 13.91 -9.42
CA ASN A 135 4.20 14.50 -10.72
C ASN A 135 5.46 13.83 -11.33
N LEU A 136 5.74 14.13 -12.60
CA LEU A 136 6.89 13.57 -13.30
C LEU A 136 8.23 13.91 -12.63
N GLU A 137 8.35 15.13 -12.09
CA GLU A 137 9.53 15.58 -11.37
C GLU A 137 9.80 14.74 -10.12
N TRP A 138 8.76 14.38 -9.35
CA TRP A 138 8.89 13.51 -8.18
C TRP A 138 9.42 12.12 -8.56
N PHE A 139 8.88 11.52 -9.62
CA PHE A 139 9.35 10.21 -10.10
C PHE A 139 10.79 10.27 -10.61
N PHE A 140 11.16 11.37 -11.28
CA PHE A 140 12.52 11.60 -11.76
C PHE A 140 13.50 11.76 -10.59
N ASN A 141 13.16 12.60 -9.61
CA ASN A 141 14.03 12.90 -8.47
C ASN A 141 14.28 11.68 -7.58
N LEU A 142 13.26 10.85 -7.35
CA LEU A 142 13.38 9.65 -6.53
C LEU A 142 13.76 8.40 -7.32
N ASN A 143 13.78 8.45 -8.66
CA ASN A 143 14.15 7.32 -9.52
C ASN A 143 13.44 6.00 -9.15
N VAL A 144 12.12 6.06 -8.93
CA VAL A 144 11.32 4.92 -8.47
C VAL A 144 10.63 4.22 -9.63
N SER A 145 10.73 2.89 -9.67
CA SER A 145 10.00 2.07 -10.63
C SER A 145 8.49 2.27 -10.47
N ASN A 146 7.82 2.55 -11.58
CA ASN A 146 6.39 2.81 -11.57
C ASN A 146 5.71 2.25 -12.83
N LYS A 147 4.41 2.00 -12.69
CA LYS A 147 3.50 1.66 -13.79
C LYS A 147 2.28 2.57 -13.71
N ILE A 148 2.05 3.31 -14.78
CA ILE A 148 0.87 4.16 -14.93
C ILE A 148 -0.15 3.40 -15.77
N PHE A 149 -1.39 3.30 -15.29
CA PHE A 149 -2.49 2.68 -16.02
C PHE A 149 -3.30 3.77 -16.75
N ASP A 150 -3.38 3.67 -18.07
CA ASP A 150 -4.05 4.62 -18.94
C ASP A 150 -5.53 4.77 -18.60
N ASN A 151 -6.04 6.00 -18.61
CA ASN A 151 -7.43 6.35 -18.30
C ASN A 151 -7.94 5.93 -16.91
N GLN A 152 -7.09 5.39 -16.03
CA GLN A 152 -7.46 4.92 -14.70
C GLN A 152 -7.43 6.05 -13.66
N LYS A 153 -8.27 5.92 -12.62
CA LYS A 153 -8.35 6.85 -11.48
C LYS A 153 -7.77 6.21 -10.21
N HIS A 154 -7.99 6.86 -9.07
CA HIS A 154 -7.50 6.41 -7.76
C HIS A 154 -7.87 4.96 -7.42
N GLN A 155 -9.13 4.57 -7.67
CA GLN A 155 -9.67 3.26 -7.33
C GLN A 155 -9.32 2.15 -8.35
N LEU A 156 -8.26 2.32 -9.15
CA LEU A 156 -7.85 1.36 -10.19
C LEU A 156 -7.69 -0.06 -9.66
N TYR A 157 -7.32 -0.21 -8.39
CA TYR A 157 -7.04 -1.48 -7.72
C TYR A 157 -8.29 -2.29 -7.39
N LEU A 158 -9.48 -1.70 -7.55
CA LEU A 158 -10.75 -2.43 -7.45
C LEU A 158 -11.13 -3.10 -8.78
N GLU A 159 -10.48 -2.74 -9.89
CA GLU A 159 -10.74 -3.36 -11.19
C GLU A 159 -9.95 -4.66 -11.34
N ASN A 160 -10.65 -5.79 -11.55
CA ASN A 160 -10.05 -7.11 -11.66
C ASN A 160 -8.90 -7.21 -12.67
N ASN A 161 -8.99 -6.50 -13.80
CA ASN A 161 -7.93 -6.49 -14.82
C ASN A 161 -6.65 -5.84 -14.29
N ASN A 162 -6.76 -4.70 -13.61
CA ASN A 162 -5.62 -4.02 -13.03
C ASN A 162 -5.06 -4.81 -11.85
N ALA A 163 -5.93 -5.34 -10.99
CA ALA A 163 -5.54 -6.20 -9.88
C ALA A 163 -4.78 -7.44 -10.34
N TYR A 164 -5.22 -8.08 -11.43
CA TYR A 164 -4.52 -9.20 -12.05
C TYR A 164 -3.11 -8.80 -12.50
N LEU A 165 -2.98 -7.69 -13.24
CA LEU A 165 -1.69 -7.21 -13.74
C LEU A 165 -0.74 -6.84 -12.60
N ILE A 166 -1.25 -6.27 -11.51
CA ILE A 166 -0.46 -5.98 -10.30
C ILE A 166 0.01 -7.27 -9.65
N CYS A 167 -0.88 -8.27 -9.47
CA CYS A 167 -0.50 -9.56 -8.89
C CYS A 167 0.55 -10.29 -9.74
N ASP A 168 0.39 -10.30 -11.07
CA ASP A 168 1.34 -10.92 -11.99
C ASP A 168 2.72 -10.23 -11.93
N ASP A 169 2.75 -8.90 -11.89
CA ASP A 169 3.97 -8.12 -11.70
C ASP A 169 4.64 -8.43 -10.34
N ILE A 170 3.86 -8.59 -9.27
CA ILE A 170 4.37 -9.00 -7.94
C ILE A 170 4.98 -10.40 -8.03
N LEU A 171 4.27 -11.38 -8.59
CA LEU A 171 4.77 -12.75 -8.69
C LEU A 171 6.06 -12.83 -9.50
N LYS A 172 6.15 -12.09 -10.61
CA LYS A 172 7.36 -11.99 -11.44
C LYS A 172 8.58 -11.46 -10.70
N ALA A 173 8.41 -10.59 -9.70
CA ALA A 173 9.51 -10.12 -8.87
C ALA A 173 10.16 -11.22 -8.02
N PHE A 174 9.48 -12.37 -7.86
CA PHE A 174 9.94 -13.52 -7.08
C PHE A 174 10.25 -14.76 -7.94
N ILE A 175 10.09 -14.67 -9.27
CA ILE A 175 10.51 -15.70 -10.22
C ILE A 175 11.98 -15.43 -10.56
N LYS A 176 12.84 -16.42 -10.29
CA LYS A 176 14.25 -16.42 -10.70
C LYS A 176 14.40 -16.86 -12.15
#